data_AF-A0A259IKS1-F1
#
_entry.id   AF-A0A259IKS1-F1
#
_cell.length_a   1.000
_cell.length_b   1.000
_cell.length_c   1.000
_cell.angle_alpha   90.00
_cell.angle_beta   90.00
_cell.angle_gamma   90.00
#
_symmetry.space_group_name_H-M   'P 1'
#
loop_
_entity.id
_entity.type
_entity.pdbx_description
1 polymer ?
#
loop_
_entity_poly.entity_id
_entity_poly.type
_entity_poly.pdbx_seq_one_letter_code
_entity_poly.pdbx_strand_id
1 'polypeptide(L)'
;QGTIAQEIFQQYQEPIDAIFVAIGGGGLIAGIGEYVKAVSPKTKVIGVQSVDSDAMRRSLEANKRIEMKDVGLFSDGTAVKLVGKETFRICKRVVDDIITVDTDEICAAINDVFTDTRSILEPAGALAIAGMKKYVEKHRLKKKTLVAIACGANMNFSRLRFVAERADVGEFREAVFAVTIPEERGSFRRFCELLGNRNVTEFNYRIADQSEAHIFVGIGTQKATDSTTIAKHFRKAKFATIDLTHDELAKSHLRHMVGGRSTLAQDELLYRFEFPERPGALMKFLTSMAPNWNISLFHYRNHGADYGRILVGLQVPKNEQKKFQSFLASLGYPHWNETDNPAYRLFLK
;
A
#
# COMPACT_ATOMS: atom_id res chain seq x y z
N GLN A 1 11.60 21.90 -24.17
CA GLN A 1 11.15 21.63 -22.79
C GLN A 1 10.90 22.90 -21.98
N GLY A 2 11.69 23.98 -22.14
CA GLY A 2 11.44 25.24 -21.42
C GLY A 2 10.12 25.96 -21.76
N THR A 3 9.48 25.63 -22.88
CA THR A 3 8.12 26.11 -23.24
C THR A 3 7.08 25.80 -22.16
N ILE A 4 7.23 24.70 -21.41
CA ILE A 4 6.35 24.38 -20.29
C ILE A 4 6.40 25.47 -19.21
N ALA A 5 7.59 26.02 -18.92
CA ALA A 5 7.71 27.10 -17.95
C ALA A 5 7.03 28.38 -18.46
N GLN A 6 7.14 28.67 -19.75
CA GLN A 6 6.41 29.78 -20.37
C GLN A 6 4.90 29.63 -20.17
N GLU A 7 4.35 28.44 -20.43
CA GLU A 7 2.92 28.15 -20.24
C GLU A 7 2.50 28.30 -18.77
N ILE A 8 3.30 27.79 -17.82
CA ILE A 8 3.03 27.95 -16.38
C ILE A 8 2.87 29.42 -16.00
N PHE A 9 3.80 30.28 -16.42
CA PHE A 9 3.74 31.71 -16.12
C PHE A 9 2.69 32.47 -16.93
N GLN A 10 2.18 31.91 -18.03
CA GLN A 10 1.02 32.46 -18.75
C GLN A 10 -0.29 32.10 -18.04
N GLN A 11 -0.40 30.87 -17.55
CA GLN A 11 -1.61 30.35 -16.90
C GLN A 11 -1.76 30.82 -15.45
N TYR A 12 -0.65 31.10 -14.76
CA TYR A 12 -0.64 31.51 -13.36
C TYR A 12 0.22 32.76 -13.16
N GLN A 13 -0.44 33.90 -12.94
CA GLN A 13 0.19 35.23 -12.87
C GLN A 13 0.66 35.63 -11.46
N GLU A 14 0.27 34.88 -10.43
CA GLU A 14 0.67 35.15 -9.05
C GLU A 14 2.08 34.58 -8.74
N PRO A 15 2.79 35.08 -7.71
CA PRO A 15 4.11 34.58 -7.37
C PRO A 15 4.13 33.07 -7.07
N ILE A 16 5.06 32.36 -7.72
CA ILE A 16 5.33 30.93 -7.51
C ILE A 16 6.58 30.80 -6.63
N ASP A 17 6.45 30.11 -5.50
CA ASP A 17 7.57 29.89 -4.57
C ASP A 17 8.53 28.80 -5.09
N ALA A 18 7.99 27.69 -5.62
CA ALA A 18 8.80 26.60 -6.16
C ALA A 18 8.09 25.81 -7.27
N ILE A 19 8.88 25.32 -8.23
CA ILE A 19 8.48 24.41 -9.29
C ILE A 19 9.25 23.09 -9.14
N PHE A 20 8.53 21.98 -9.02
CA PHE A 20 9.06 20.64 -8.86
C PHE A 20 9.07 19.90 -10.20
N VAL A 21 10.22 19.34 -10.56
CA VAL A 21 10.42 18.71 -11.86
C VAL A 21 11.11 17.36 -11.71
N ALA A 22 10.52 16.31 -12.29
CA ALA A 22 11.12 14.99 -12.35
C ALA A 22 12.42 15.00 -13.17
N ILE A 23 13.45 14.27 -12.72
CA ILE A 23 14.75 14.21 -13.38
C ILE A 23 15.11 12.77 -13.77
N GLY A 24 15.05 12.50 -15.08
CA GLY A 24 15.81 11.42 -15.72
C GLY A 24 17.15 11.92 -16.24
N GLY A 25 17.24 12.14 -17.56
CA GLY A 25 18.45 12.71 -18.19
C GLY A 25 18.68 14.20 -17.92
N GLY A 26 17.68 14.90 -17.35
CA GLY A 26 17.75 16.32 -16.97
C GLY A 26 17.24 17.32 -18.01
N GLY A 27 16.75 16.88 -19.18
CA GLY A 27 16.29 17.79 -20.24
C GLY A 27 15.11 18.67 -19.85
N LEU A 28 14.14 18.10 -19.12
CA LEU A 28 12.96 18.82 -18.65
C LEU A 28 13.33 19.92 -17.65
N ILE A 29 14.01 19.56 -16.56
CA ILE A 29 14.40 20.52 -15.53
C ILE A 29 15.41 21.56 -16.03
N ALA A 30 16.33 21.19 -16.93
CA ALA A 30 17.25 22.15 -17.52
C ALA A 30 16.50 23.20 -18.35
N GLY A 31 15.55 22.77 -19.17
CA GLY A 31 14.75 23.69 -19.99
C GLY A 31 13.84 24.59 -19.15
N ILE A 32 13.12 24.02 -18.17
CA ILE A 32 12.27 24.78 -17.24
C ILE A 32 13.12 25.75 -16.43
N GLY A 33 14.25 25.27 -15.90
CA GLY A 33 15.12 26.06 -15.04
C GLY A 33 15.73 27.27 -15.74
N GLU A 34 16.23 27.14 -16.97
CA GLU A 34 16.74 28.29 -17.73
C GLU A 34 15.68 29.37 -17.92
N TYR A 35 14.45 28.98 -18.28
CA TYR A 35 13.35 29.95 -18.44
C TYR A 35 12.99 30.60 -17.10
N VAL A 36 12.81 29.80 -16.04
CA VAL A 36 12.46 30.29 -14.70
C VAL A 36 13.51 31.26 -14.18
N LYS A 37 14.80 30.95 -14.31
CA LYS A 37 15.87 31.83 -13.84
C LYS A 37 15.98 33.14 -14.63
N ALA A 38 15.52 33.17 -15.88
CA ALA A 38 15.44 34.40 -16.66
C ALA A 38 14.22 35.26 -16.30
N VAL A 39 13.06 34.66 -16.06
CA VAL A 39 11.77 35.37 -15.91
C VAL A 39 11.39 35.62 -14.45
N SER A 40 11.63 34.66 -13.56
CA SER A 40 11.34 34.75 -12.13
C SER A 40 12.49 34.15 -11.31
N PRO A 41 13.63 34.85 -11.20
CA PRO A 41 14.85 34.32 -10.56
C PRO A 41 14.67 33.93 -9.08
N LYS A 42 13.64 34.47 -8.41
CA LYS A 42 13.29 34.13 -7.02
C LYS A 42 12.53 32.80 -6.88
N THR A 43 11.89 32.32 -7.95
CA THR A 43 11.20 31.03 -7.94
C THR A 43 12.22 29.90 -7.88
N LYS A 44 12.04 28.98 -6.93
CA LYS A 44 12.90 27.80 -6.80
C LYS A 44 12.57 26.76 -7.86
N VAL A 45 13.57 26.11 -8.39
CA VAL A 45 13.48 24.98 -9.32
C VAL A 45 14.04 23.77 -8.58
N ILE A 46 13.16 22.87 -8.18
CA ILE A 46 13.49 21.72 -7.35
C ILE A 46 13.39 20.45 -8.18
N GLY A 47 14.50 19.72 -8.23
CA GLY A 47 14.57 18.41 -8.85
C GLY A 47 13.96 17.33 -8.00
N VAL A 48 13.32 16.36 -8.64
CA VAL A 48 12.87 15.13 -7.97
C VAL A 48 13.37 13.89 -8.69
N GLN A 49 14.00 12.99 -7.95
CA GLN A 49 14.48 11.69 -8.43
C GLN A 49 13.99 10.57 -7.52
N SER A 50 13.98 9.32 -7.99
CA SER A 50 13.80 8.18 -7.10
C SER A 50 15.10 7.88 -6.34
N VAL A 51 14.99 7.31 -5.14
CA VAL A 51 16.15 6.92 -4.30
C VAL A 51 17.11 5.96 -5.01
N ASP A 52 16.59 5.16 -5.93
CA ASP A 52 17.31 4.15 -6.71
C ASP A 52 17.75 4.65 -8.10
N SER A 53 17.44 5.90 -8.48
CA SER A 53 17.82 6.52 -9.75
C SER A 53 18.18 8.00 -9.59
N ASP A 54 19.06 8.32 -8.64
CA ASP A 54 19.42 9.69 -8.23
C ASP A 54 20.71 10.23 -8.91
N ALA A 55 20.95 9.86 -10.18
CA ALA A 55 22.20 10.17 -10.88
C ALA A 55 22.52 11.67 -10.98
N MET A 56 21.52 12.54 -11.13
CA MET A 56 21.73 14.00 -11.21
C MET A 56 22.15 14.55 -9.85
N ARG A 57 21.47 14.15 -8.77
CA ARG A 57 21.83 14.55 -7.40
C ARG A 57 23.30 14.24 -7.11
N ARG A 58 23.68 12.97 -7.27
CA ARG A 58 25.07 12.53 -7.04
C ARG A 58 26.05 13.29 -7.92
N SER A 59 25.70 13.52 -9.18
CA SER A 59 26.56 14.24 -10.12
C SER A 59 26.78 15.70 -9.70
N LEU A 60 25.73 16.39 -9.24
CA LEU A 60 25.81 17.79 -8.79
C LEU A 60 26.61 17.90 -7.50
N GLU A 61 26.37 17.01 -6.52
CA GLU A 61 27.11 16.94 -5.26
C GLU A 61 28.61 16.68 -5.48
N ALA A 62 28.94 15.77 -6.40
CA ALA A 62 30.33 15.46 -6.75
C ALA A 62 30.96 16.45 -7.75
N ASN A 63 30.19 17.44 -8.22
CA ASN A 63 30.60 18.39 -9.25
C ASN A 63 31.13 17.75 -10.55
N LYS A 64 30.73 16.50 -10.83
CA LYS A 64 31.11 15.73 -12.02
C LYS A 64 30.02 14.71 -12.33
N ARG A 65 29.84 14.35 -13.60
CA ARG A 65 28.89 13.30 -14.00
C ARG A 65 29.30 11.96 -13.41
N ILE A 66 28.43 11.38 -12.59
CA ILE A 66 28.58 10.04 -12.03
C ILE A 66 27.70 9.08 -12.82
N GLU A 67 28.30 7.97 -13.23
CA GLU A 67 27.58 6.83 -13.80
C GLU A 67 27.18 5.87 -12.67
N MET A 68 25.88 5.61 -12.56
CA MET A 68 25.34 4.62 -11.64
C MET A 68 25.53 3.22 -12.22
N LYS A 69 25.92 2.26 -11.37
CA LYS A 69 26.03 0.84 -11.77
C LYS A 69 24.67 0.29 -12.21
N ASP A 70 23.66 0.56 -11.38
CA ASP A 70 22.28 0.10 -11.53
C ASP A 70 21.32 1.24 -11.24
N VAL A 71 20.11 1.13 -11.79
CA VAL A 71 19.01 2.07 -11.60
C VAL A 71 17.71 1.30 -11.37
N GLY A 72 16.84 1.88 -10.55
CA GLY A 72 15.48 1.35 -10.37
C GLY A 72 14.65 1.43 -11.64
N LEU A 73 13.82 0.41 -11.88
CA LEU A 73 12.98 0.30 -13.08
C LEU A 73 11.51 0.64 -12.82
N PHE A 74 11.17 1.05 -11.61
CA PHE A 74 9.80 1.45 -11.30
C PHE A 74 9.43 2.73 -12.05
N SER A 75 10.28 3.76 -11.98
CA SER A 75 10.19 4.98 -12.78
C SER A 75 11.15 4.93 -13.97
N ASP A 76 10.78 4.11 -14.96
CA ASP A 76 11.55 3.83 -16.18
C ASP A 76 11.86 5.08 -17.01
N GLY A 77 10.92 6.01 -17.15
CA GLY A 77 11.14 7.31 -17.81
C GLY A 77 12.23 8.17 -17.15
N THR A 78 12.59 7.88 -15.90
CA THR A 78 13.68 8.54 -15.17
C THR A 78 14.85 7.63 -14.82
N ALA A 79 14.83 6.36 -15.25
CA ALA A 79 15.86 5.36 -14.95
C ALA A 79 17.15 5.59 -15.78
N VAL A 80 17.87 6.68 -15.47
CA VAL A 80 19.05 7.10 -16.23
C VAL A 80 20.32 6.89 -15.41
N LYS A 81 21.20 5.99 -15.88
CA LYS A 81 22.49 5.69 -15.22
C LYS A 81 23.46 6.87 -15.26
N LEU A 82 23.48 7.60 -16.37
CA LEU A 82 24.43 8.68 -16.59
C LEU A 82 23.70 9.87 -17.23
N VAL A 83 23.63 10.97 -16.48
CA VAL A 83 22.93 12.18 -16.94
C VAL A 83 23.59 12.80 -18.16
N GLY A 84 22.82 13.57 -18.93
CA GLY A 84 23.31 14.26 -20.12
C GLY A 84 24.45 15.26 -19.80
N LYS A 85 25.40 15.42 -20.73
CA LYS A 85 26.51 16.38 -20.58
C LYS A 85 25.99 17.81 -20.40
N GLU A 86 25.08 18.19 -21.29
CA GLU A 86 24.60 19.55 -21.39
C GLU A 86 23.57 19.87 -20.30
N THR A 87 22.69 18.92 -20.00
CA THR A 87 21.72 19.05 -18.91
C THR A 87 22.43 19.15 -17.57
N PHE A 88 23.49 18.38 -17.31
CA PHE A 88 24.33 18.55 -16.13
C PHE A 88 24.93 19.95 -16.03
N ARG A 89 25.51 20.47 -17.12
CA ARG A 89 26.09 21.83 -17.17
C ARG A 89 25.06 22.90 -16.81
N ILE A 90 23.84 22.78 -17.33
CA ILE A 90 22.74 23.71 -17.08
C ILE A 90 22.23 23.55 -15.64
N CYS A 91 21.97 22.33 -15.18
CA CYS A 91 21.41 22.05 -13.86
C CYS A 91 22.26 22.67 -12.72
N LYS A 92 23.59 22.70 -12.87
CA LYS A 92 24.49 23.38 -11.90
C LYS A 92 24.17 24.85 -11.68
N ARG A 93 23.55 25.52 -12.66
CA ARG A 93 23.19 26.95 -12.60
C ARG A 93 21.75 27.18 -12.19
N VAL A 94 20.85 26.27 -12.56
CA VAL A 94 19.39 26.55 -12.50
C VAL A 94 18.64 25.77 -11.43
N VAL A 95 19.20 24.67 -10.91
CA VAL A 95 18.55 23.83 -9.90
C VAL A 95 18.94 24.31 -8.51
N ASP A 96 17.95 24.61 -7.67
CA ASP A 96 18.17 25.11 -6.31
C ASP A 96 18.29 23.98 -5.27
N ASP A 97 17.61 22.85 -5.49
CA ASP A 97 17.61 21.69 -4.60
C ASP A 97 17.20 20.42 -5.37
N ILE A 98 17.55 19.24 -4.85
CA ILE A 98 17.08 17.95 -5.36
C ILE A 98 16.59 17.07 -4.20
N ILE A 99 15.37 16.56 -4.33
CA ILE A 99 14.75 15.63 -3.40
C ILE A 99 14.71 14.24 -4.00
N THR A 100 14.93 13.23 -3.16
CA THR A 100 14.74 11.83 -3.51
C THR A 100 13.48 11.27 -2.86
N VAL A 101 12.69 10.52 -3.63
CA VAL A 101 11.50 9.81 -3.17
C VAL A 101 11.60 8.30 -3.38
N ASP A 102 10.95 7.52 -2.55
CA ASP A 102 10.87 6.06 -2.71
C ASP A 102 9.66 5.63 -3.53
N THR A 103 9.57 4.32 -3.78
CA THR A 103 8.49 3.73 -4.60
C THR A 103 7.12 3.92 -3.97
N ASP A 104 7.02 3.85 -2.65
CA ASP A 104 5.76 3.97 -1.93
C ASP A 104 5.25 5.42 -1.99
N GLU A 105 6.14 6.40 -1.84
CA GLU A 105 5.85 7.83 -2.02
C GLU A 105 5.37 8.15 -3.45
N ILE A 106 5.95 7.50 -4.47
CA ILE A 106 5.50 7.64 -5.87
C ILE A 106 4.10 7.02 -6.04
N CYS A 107 3.85 5.83 -5.49
CA CYS A 107 2.53 5.18 -5.57
C CYS A 107 1.44 6.03 -4.92
N ALA A 108 1.73 6.61 -3.74
CA ALA A 108 0.84 7.56 -3.08
C ALA A 108 0.52 8.76 -3.96
N ALA A 109 1.53 9.36 -4.63
CA ALA A 109 1.30 10.49 -5.52
C ALA A 109 0.45 10.15 -6.76
N ILE A 110 0.58 8.94 -7.32
CA ILE A 110 -0.31 8.47 -8.40
C ILE A 110 -1.76 8.40 -7.88
N ASN A 111 -1.95 7.84 -6.70
CA ASN A 111 -3.26 7.71 -6.06
C ASN A 111 -3.92 9.06 -5.75
N ASP A 112 -3.16 10.03 -5.25
CA ASP A 112 -3.64 11.40 -5.00
C ASP A 112 -4.18 12.03 -6.29
N VAL A 113 -3.39 11.99 -7.37
CA VAL A 113 -3.79 12.61 -8.65
C VAL A 113 -5.01 11.92 -9.23
N PHE A 114 -5.08 10.60 -9.13
CA PHE A 114 -6.28 9.87 -9.55
C PHE A 114 -7.50 10.27 -8.71
N THR A 115 -7.35 10.41 -7.40
CA THR A 115 -8.46 10.79 -6.50
C THR A 115 -8.96 12.20 -6.80
N ASP A 116 -8.04 13.15 -7.00
CA ASP A 116 -8.35 14.57 -7.17
C ASP A 116 -8.83 14.91 -8.58
N THR A 117 -8.21 14.32 -9.61
CA THR A 117 -8.39 14.74 -11.01
C THR A 117 -8.93 13.65 -11.92
N ARG A 118 -9.00 12.39 -11.45
CA ARG A 118 -9.31 11.20 -12.25
C ARG A 118 -8.32 10.95 -13.39
N SER A 119 -7.18 11.62 -13.39
CA SER A 119 -6.07 11.36 -14.31
C SER A 119 -5.18 10.26 -13.75
N ILE A 120 -4.68 9.38 -14.62
CA ILE A 120 -3.75 8.32 -14.25
C ILE A 120 -2.35 8.75 -14.71
N LEU A 121 -1.42 8.84 -13.76
CA LEU A 121 -0.02 9.11 -14.05
C LEU A 121 0.79 7.82 -14.07
N GLU A 122 1.84 7.81 -14.87
CA GLU A 122 2.90 6.81 -14.76
C GLU A 122 3.83 7.18 -13.58
N PRO A 123 4.69 6.25 -13.10
CA PRO A 123 5.59 6.54 -11.98
C PRO A 123 6.48 7.78 -12.19
N ALA A 124 7.03 7.98 -13.39
CA ALA A 124 7.80 9.18 -13.72
C ALA A 124 6.94 10.45 -13.68
N GLY A 125 5.69 10.35 -14.15
CA GLY A 125 4.71 11.42 -14.13
C GLY A 125 4.38 11.92 -12.73
N ALA A 126 4.34 11.00 -11.74
CA ALA A 126 4.00 11.33 -10.37
C ALA A 126 5.19 11.78 -9.49
N LEU A 127 6.43 11.60 -9.94
CA LEU A 127 7.65 11.93 -9.17
C LEU A 127 7.63 13.35 -8.61
N ALA A 128 7.35 14.35 -9.45
CA ALA A 128 7.38 15.75 -9.02
C ALA A 128 6.38 16.02 -7.88
N ILE A 129 5.24 15.34 -7.89
CA ILE A 129 4.16 15.49 -6.92
C ILE A 129 4.56 14.81 -5.60
N ALA A 130 5.12 13.60 -5.67
CA ALA A 130 5.69 12.92 -4.51
C ALA A 130 6.77 13.78 -3.83
N GLY A 131 7.71 14.33 -4.62
CA GLY A 131 8.76 15.20 -4.11
C GLY A 131 8.23 16.49 -3.50
N MET A 132 7.20 17.09 -4.11
CA MET A 132 6.52 18.27 -3.58
C MET A 132 5.88 18.00 -2.21
N LYS A 133 5.14 16.89 -2.06
CA LYS A 133 4.54 16.48 -0.78
C LYS A 133 5.61 16.33 0.31
N LYS A 134 6.68 15.58 0.01
CA LYS A 134 7.81 15.38 0.91
C LYS A 134 8.50 16.69 1.29
N TYR A 135 8.65 17.62 0.33
CA TYR A 135 9.23 18.93 0.59
C TYR A 135 8.39 19.77 1.54
N VAL A 136 7.06 19.80 1.33
CA VAL A 136 6.11 20.53 2.16
C VAL A 136 6.15 20.03 3.59
N GLU A 137 6.15 18.71 3.79
CA GLU A 137 6.24 18.11 5.12
C GLU A 137 7.57 18.43 5.80
N LYS A 138 8.69 18.19 5.11
CA LYS A 138 10.05 18.43 5.63
C LYS A 138 10.27 19.88 6.06
N HIS A 139 9.75 20.85 5.30
CA HIS A 139 9.94 22.28 5.56
C HIS A 139 8.75 22.93 6.27
N ARG A 140 7.71 22.17 6.61
CA ARG A 140 6.47 22.66 7.25
C ARG A 140 5.87 23.87 6.53
N LEU A 141 5.87 23.83 5.20
CA LEU A 141 5.42 24.95 4.38
C LEU A 141 3.92 25.21 4.58
N LYS A 142 3.55 26.49 4.65
CA LYS A 142 2.16 26.94 4.75
C LYS A 142 1.97 28.17 3.88
N LYS A 143 0.81 28.27 3.22
CA LYS A 143 0.43 29.41 2.36
C LYS A 143 1.51 29.72 1.31
N LYS A 144 1.95 28.68 0.61
CA LYS A 144 2.96 28.75 -0.46
C LYS A 144 2.35 28.29 -1.77
N THR A 145 2.73 28.94 -2.86
CA THR A 145 2.33 28.54 -4.21
C THR A 145 3.39 27.60 -4.76
N LEU A 146 3.01 26.34 -4.97
CA LEU A 146 3.90 25.30 -5.46
C LEU A 146 3.33 24.71 -6.74
N VAL A 147 4.19 24.43 -7.72
CA VAL A 147 3.82 23.80 -8.99
C VAL A 147 4.59 22.51 -9.14
N ALA A 148 3.93 21.40 -9.45
CA ALA A 148 4.57 20.12 -9.77
C ALA A 148 4.21 19.70 -11.19
N ILE A 149 5.21 19.24 -11.95
CA ILE A 149 5.01 18.81 -13.34
C ILE A 149 4.56 17.34 -13.39
N ALA A 150 3.30 17.11 -13.76
CA ALA A 150 2.79 15.79 -14.12
C ALA A 150 3.28 15.41 -15.52
N CYS A 151 4.44 14.75 -15.61
CA CYS A 151 5.21 14.69 -16.86
C CYS A 151 4.89 13.50 -17.80
N GLY A 152 4.03 12.56 -17.40
CA GLY A 152 3.71 11.39 -18.22
C GLY A 152 2.64 10.48 -17.63
N ALA A 153 2.07 9.62 -18.48
CA ALA A 153 0.91 8.78 -18.17
C ALA A 153 0.94 7.40 -18.89
N ASN A 154 2.09 6.98 -19.42
CA ASN A 154 2.21 5.72 -20.15
C ASN A 154 2.41 4.54 -19.18
N MET A 155 1.31 4.09 -18.58
CA MET A 155 1.32 2.98 -17.63
C MET A 155 0.42 1.82 -18.08
N ASN A 156 0.93 0.60 -17.97
CA ASN A 156 0.14 -0.60 -18.16
C ASN A 156 -0.91 -0.77 -17.05
N PHE A 157 -2.13 -1.13 -17.41
CA PHE A 157 -3.21 -1.33 -16.45
C PHE A 157 -2.87 -2.37 -15.35
N SER A 158 -2.12 -3.42 -15.69
CA SER A 158 -1.65 -4.40 -14.71
C SER A 158 -0.73 -3.80 -13.63
N ARG A 159 0.00 -2.73 -13.95
CA ARG A 159 0.88 -2.02 -13.00
C ARG A 159 0.07 -1.21 -11.99
N LEU A 160 -1.17 -0.82 -12.29
CA LEU A 160 -2.07 -0.18 -11.32
C LEU A 160 -2.34 -1.08 -10.12
N ARG A 161 -2.33 -2.40 -10.28
CA ARG A 161 -2.47 -3.31 -9.13
C ARG A 161 -1.34 -3.12 -8.14
N PHE A 162 -0.10 -3.08 -8.62
CA PHE A 162 1.07 -2.83 -7.78
C PHE A 162 0.98 -1.45 -7.12
N VAL A 163 0.58 -0.42 -7.88
CA VAL A 163 0.40 0.93 -7.35
C VAL A 163 -0.67 0.96 -6.26
N ALA A 164 -1.82 0.32 -6.46
CA ALA A 164 -2.90 0.27 -5.47
C ALA A 164 -2.43 -0.46 -4.20
N GLU A 165 -1.80 -1.63 -4.33
CA GLU A 165 -1.28 -2.40 -3.19
C GLU A 165 -0.19 -1.62 -2.41
N ARG A 166 0.62 -0.78 -3.08
CA ARG A 166 1.70 0.00 -2.45
C ARG A 166 1.25 1.38 -1.95
N ALA A 167 0.28 2.02 -2.59
CA ALA A 167 -0.24 3.32 -2.18
C ALA A 167 -0.94 3.23 -0.82
N ASP A 168 -1.72 2.16 -0.59
CA ASP A 168 -2.36 1.91 0.71
C ASP A 168 -1.32 1.76 1.84
N VAL A 169 -0.16 1.19 1.52
CA VAL A 169 0.95 1.06 2.46
C VAL A 169 1.70 2.38 2.67
N GLY A 170 2.05 3.09 1.58
CA GLY A 170 2.85 4.32 1.59
C GLY A 170 2.15 5.52 2.22
N GLU A 171 0.82 5.58 2.18
CA GLU A 171 0.03 6.61 2.85
C GLU A 171 -0.31 6.28 4.31
N PHE A 172 0.25 5.19 4.87
CA PHE A 172 -0.14 4.69 6.19
C PHE A 172 -1.65 4.44 6.29
N ARG A 173 -2.26 3.92 5.21
CA ARG A 173 -3.70 3.57 5.21
C ARG A 173 -3.97 2.17 5.70
N GLU A 174 -2.95 1.34 5.85
CA GLU A 174 -3.07 -0.01 6.42
C GLU A 174 -1.96 -0.28 7.43
N ALA A 175 -2.33 -0.79 8.61
CA ALA A 175 -1.43 -1.37 9.58
C ALA A 175 -1.56 -2.90 9.58
N VAL A 176 -0.43 -3.58 9.55
CA VAL A 176 -0.37 -5.05 9.42
C VAL A 176 0.23 -5.64 10.70
N PHE A 177 -0.38 -6.69 11.23
CA PHE A 177 0.04 -7.32 12.48
C PHE A 177 0.06 -8.84 12.38
N ALA A 178 1.00 -9.45 13.11
CA ALA A 178 0.87 -10.83 13.56
C ALA A 178 0.44 -10.82 15.03
N VAL A 179 -0.74 -11.37 15.32
CA VAL A 179 -1.33 -11.42 16.65
C VAL A 179 -1.40 -12.87 17.12
N THR A 180 -0.82 -13.16 18.28
CA THR A 180 -0.94 -14.46 18.93
C THR A 180 -2.10 -14.44 19.90
N ILE A 181 -3.02 -15.39 19.74
CA ILE A 181 -4.14 -15.63 20.65
C ILE A 181 -4.05 -17.07 21.19
N PRO A 182 -4.55 -17.36 22.40
CA PRO A 182 -4.61 -18.73 22.89
C PRO A 182 -5.56 -19.57 22.02
N GLU A 183 -5.18 -20.78 21.66
CA GLU A 183 -5.98 -21.71 20.84
C GLU A 183 -7.06 -22.41 21.70
N GLU A 184 -7.98 -21.61 22.26
CA GLU A 184 -9.08 -22.05 23.10
C GLU A 184 -10.42 -21.48 22.62
N ARG A 185 -11.52 -22.14 23.02
CA ARG A 185 -12.87 -21.73 22.64
C ARG A 185 -13.14 -20.29 23.06
N GLY A 186 -13.56 -19.47 22.09
CA GLY A 186 -13.90 -18.08 22.29
C GLY A 186 -12.73 -17.09 22.16
N SER A 187 -11.46 -17.54 22.09
CA SER A 187 -10.32 -16.62 21.86
C SER A 187 -10.46 -15.82 20.57
N PHE A 188 -10.81 -16.50 19.48
CA PHE A 188 -11.02 -15.87 18.18
C PHE A 188 -12.11 -14.80 18.26
N ARG A 189 -13.23 -15.12 18.93
CA ARG A 189 -14.33 -14.18 19.17
C ARG A 189 -13.90 -12.97 20.01
N ARG A 190 -13.17 -13.18 21.11
CA ARG A 190 -12.64 -12.10 21.96
C ARG A 190 -11.72 -11.16 21.17
N PHE A 191 -10.86 -11.71 20.32
CA PHE A 191 -9.99 -10.91 19.46
C PHE A 191 -10.81 -10.10 18.44
N CYS A 192 -11.79 -10.73 17.83
CA CYS A 192 -12.69 -10.09 16.87
C CYS A 192 -13.52 -8.96 17.54
N GLU A 193 -14.04 -9.18 18.76
CA GLU A 193 -14.70 -8.14 19.56
C GLU A 193 -13.77 -6.95 19.88
N LEU A 194 -12.47 -7.22 20.12
CA LEU A 194 -11.45 -6.18 20.34
C LEU A 194 -11.16 -5.33 19.08
N LEU A 195 -11.26 -5.93 17.89
CA LEU A 195 -11.16 -5.21 16.62
C LEU A 195 -12.29 -4.18 16.49
N GLY A 196 -13.50 -4.53 16.94
CA GLY A 196 -14.65 -3.63 16.99
C GLY A 196 -15.08 -3.16 15.60
N ASN A 197 -15.27 -1.85 15.44
CA ASN A 197 -15.71 -1.23 14.17
C ASN A 197 -14.55 -0.81 13.27
N ARG A 198 -13.31 -1.25 13.54
CA ARG A 198 -12.17 -0.94 12.68
C ARG A 198 -12.36 -1.57 11.31
N ASN A 199 -11.87 -0.90 10.27
CA ASN A 199 -11.91 -1.43 8.92
C ASN A 199 -10.86 -2.55 8.78
N VAL A 200 -11.29 -3.80 8.83
CA VAL A 200 -10.39 -4.95 8.61
C VAL A 200 -10.21 -5.12 7.11
N THR A 201 -8.97 -4.99 6.64
CA THR A 201 -8.58 -5.15 5.24
C THR A 201 -8.13 -6.58 4.96
N GLU A 202 -7.50 -7.23 5.94
CA GLU A 202 -7.06 -8.62 5.85
C GLU A 202 -7.26 -9.35 7.18
N PHE A 203 -7.63 -10.62 7.09
CA PHE A 203 -7.70 -11.51 8.24
C PHE A 203 -7.42 -12.95 7.78
N ASN A 204 -6.22 -13.44 8.08
CA ASN A 204 -5.74 -14.75 7.67
C ASN A 204 -5.28 -15.57 8.88
N TYR A 205 -5.71 -16.82 8.93
CA TYR A 205 -5.42 -17.77 10.00
C TYR A 205 -5.49 -19.20 9.47
N ARG A 206 -4.58 -20.05 9.96
CA ARG A 206 -4.63 -21.50 9.83
C ARG A 206 -4.25 -22.09 11.18
N ILE A 207 -5.00 -23.09 11.63
CA ILE A 207 -4.61 -23.87 12.81
C ILE A 207 -3.24 -24.50 12.56
N ALA A 208 -2.29 -24.29 13.46
CA ALA A 208 -0.92 -24.81 13.31
C ALA A 208 -0.36 -25.40 14.61
N ASP A 209 -0.85 -24.95 15.76
CA ASP A 209 -0.48 -25.40 17.10
C ASP A 209 -1.75 -25.61 17.95
N GLN A 210 -1.67 -26.39 19.03
CA GLN A 210 -2.83 -26.72 19.88
C GLN A 210 -3.04 -25.73 21.04
N SER A 211 -2.05 -24.88 21.30
CA SER A 211 -2.00 -23.94 22.43
C SER A 211 -2.04 -22.48 21.96
N GLU A 212 -1.46 -22.18 20.80
CA GLU A 212 -1.38 -20.83 20.26
C GLU A 212 -1.86 -20.76 18.79
N ALA A 213 -2.60 -19.71 18.50
CA ALA A 213 -3.00 -19.33 17.15
C ALA A 213 -2.29 -18.04 16.74
N HIS A 214 -1.68 -18.03 15.55
CA HIS A 214 -1.12 -16.83 14.95
C HIS A 214 -2.06 -16.30 13.87
N ILE A 215 -2.55 -15.08 14.06
CA ILE A 215 -3.46 -14.39 13.14
C ILE A 215 -2.70 -13.28 12.44
N PHE A 216 -2.74 -13.30 11.11
CA PHE A 216 -2.27 -12.20 10.29
C PHE A 216 -3.45 -11.26 10.01
N VAL A 217 -3.37 -10.01 10.46
CA VAL A 217 -4.47 -9.04 10.36
C VAL A 217 -3.99 -7.72 9.76
N GLY A 218 -4.73 -7.24 8.77
CA GLY A 218 -4.60 -5.90 8.18
C GLY A 218 -5.75 -5.02 8.65
N ILE A 219 -5.44 -3.80 9.06
CA ILE A 219 -6.40 -2.84 9.59
C ILE A 219 -6.19 -1.47 8.94
N GLY A 220 -7.26 -0.92 8.39
CA GLY A 220 -7.28 0.43 7.83
C GLY A 220 -6.95 1.50 8.88
N THR A 221 -6.05 2.40 8.53
CA THR A 221 -5.55 3.50 9.38
C THR A 221 -5.70 4.86 8.69
N GLN A 222 -5.68 5.93 9.48
CA GLN A 222 -5.74 7.31 8.98
C GLN A 222 -4.43 8.06 9.18
N LYS A 223 -3.59 7.61 10.12
CA LYS A 223 -2.33 8.23 10.49
C LYS A 223 -1.25 7.17 10.71
N ALA A 224 0.00 7.51 10.42
CA ALA A 224 1.17 6.68 10.71
C ALA A 224 1.24 6.19 12.17
N THR A 225 0.77 7.00 13.12
CA THR A 225 0.78 6.66 14.57
C THR A 225 -0.29 5.66 14.99
N ASP A 226 -1.24 5.34 14.10
CA ASP A 226 -2.34 4.45 14.43
C ASP A 226 -1.87 3.01 14.66
N SER A 227 -0.86 2.54 13.90
CA SER A 227 -0.30 1.18 14.04
C SER A 227 0.18 0.92 15.47
N THR A 228 0.97 1.85 16.01
CA THR A 228 1.49 1.79 17.39
C THR A 228 0.37 1.82 18.42
N THR A 229 -0.69 2.60 18.18
CA THR A 229 -1.83 2.73 19.09
C THR A 229 -2.65 1.43 19.10
N ILE A 230 -2.87 0.82 17.94
CA ILE A 230 -3.58 -0.46 17.79
C ILE A 230 -2.76 -1.59 18.43
N ALA A 231 -1.46 -1.68 18.17
CA ALA A 231 -0.59 -2.69 18.78
C ALA A 231 -0.59 -2.61 20.31
N LYS A 232 -0.54 -1.39 20.88
CA LYS A 232 -0.67 -1.19 22.34
C LYS A 232 -2.02 -1.67 22.87
N HIS A 233 -3.09 -1.44 22.13
CA HIS A 233 -4.43 -1.89 22.50
C HIS A 233 -4.53 -3.43 22.56
N PHE A 234 -3.98 -4.13 21.57
CA PHE A 234 -3.93 -5.60 21.56
C PHE A 234 -3.10 -6.16 22.71
N ARG A 235 -1.91 -5.59 22.95
CA ARG A 235 -1.05 -6.01 24.08
C ARG A 235 -1.73 -5.77 25.44
N LYS A 236 -2.46 -4.66 25.60
CA LYS A 236 -3.23 -4.39 26.83
C LYS A 236 -4.34 -5.43 27.07
N ALA A 237 -4.92 -5.97 25.99
CA ALA A 237 -5.89 -7.06 26.06
C ALA A 237 -5.23 -8.45 26.21
N LYS A 238 -3.91 -8.52 26.46
CA LYS A 238 -3.10 -9.74 26.61
C LYS A 238 -2.96 -10.57 25.32
N PHE A 239 -3.10 -9.94 24.16
CA PHE A 239 -2.72 -10.56 22.90
C PHE A 239 -1.30 -10.14 22.52
N ALA A 240 -0.37 -11.09 22.43
CA ALA A 240 0.97 -10.79 21.95
C ALA A 240 0.88 -10.32 20.49
N THR A 241 1.60 -9.24 20.15
CA THR A 241 1.42 -8.56 18.87
C THR A 241 2.75 -8.08 18.32
N ILE A 242 3.07 -8.50 17.11
CA ILE A 242 4.16 -8.01 16.29
C ILE A 242 3.57 -7.03 15.27
N ASP A 243 4.13 -5.82 15.21
CA ASP A 243 3.77 -4.83 14.20
C ASP A 243 4.62 -5.05 12.95
N LEU A 244 3.96 -5.40 11.85
CA LEU A 244 4.55 -5.73 10.56
C LEU A 244 4.35 -4.61 9.54
N THR A 245 3.85 -3.44 9.97
CA THR A 245 3.51 -2.30 9.08
C THR A 245 4.71 -1.78 8.29
N HIS A 246 5.94 -2.03 8.73
CA HIS A 246 7.17 -1.66 8.03
C HIS A 246 8.03 -2.86 7.62
N ASP A 247 7.46 -4.06 7.65
CA ASP A 247 8.17 -5.29 7.29
C ASP A 247 7.92 -5.63 5.80
N GLU A 248 8.96 -5.54 4.97
CA GLU A 248 8.85 -5.80 3.53
C GLU A 248 8.50 -7.26 3.22
N LEU A 249 9.01 -8.21 4.01
CA LEU A 249 8.70 -9.64 3.82
C LEU A 249 7.20 -9.90 4.04
N ALA A 250 6.62 -9.29 5.07
CA ALA A 250 5.20 -9.41 5.38
C ALA A 250 4.32 -8.84 4.26
N LYS A 251 4.67 -7.64 3.78
CA LYS A 251 3.91 -6.91 2.76
C LYS A 251 3.97 -7.55 1.37
N SER A 252 5.13 -8.05 0.98
CA SER A 252 5.36 -8.56 -0.37
C SER A 252 5.09 -10.05 -0.51
N HIS A 253 5.27 -10.81 0.58
CA HIS A 253 5.22 -12.27 0.54
C HIS A 253 4.26 -12.87 1.56
N LEU A 254 4.46 -12.64 2.87
CA LEU A 254 3.73 -13.42 3.89
C LEU A 254 2.22 -13.26 3.77
N ARG A 255 1.72 -12.06 3.45
CA ARG A 255 0.27 -11.83 3.27
C ARG A 255 -0.37 -12.69 2.17
N HIS A 256 0.42 -13.24 1.26
CA HIS A 256 -0.03 -14.17 0.20
C HIS A 256 0.24 -15.64 0.51
N MET A 257 0.91 -15.93 1.63
CA MET A 257 1.38 -17.27 1.99
C MET A 257 0.74 -17.80 3.28
N VAL A 258 0.13 -16.95 4.11
CA VAL A 258 -0.60 -17.38 5.32
C VAL A 258 -1.78 -18.26 4.90
N GLY A 259 -1.83 -19.48 5.42
CA GLY A 259 -2.75 -20.53 4.99
C GLY A 259 -2.09 -21.89 5.15
N GLY A 260 -1.43 -22.39 4.12
CA GLY A 260 -0.63 -23.62 4.20
C GLY A 260 -1.37 -24.88 4.68
N ARG A 261 -0.63 -25.98 4.81
CA ARG A 261 -1.14 -27.26 5.30
C ARG A 261 -1.13 -27.33 6.83
N SER A 262 -2.05 -28.10 7.39
CA SER A 262 -2.09 -28.36 8.82
C SER A 262 -2.52 -29.78 9.14
N THR A 263 -1.72 -30.48 9.95
CA THR A 263 -2.06 -31.81 10.47
C THR A 263 -3.18 -31.79 11.51
N LEU A 264 -3.52 -30.60 12.04
CA LEU A 264 -4.59 -30.40 13.01
C LEU A 264 -5.95 -30.18 12.35
N ALA A 265 -6.00 -29.91 11.04
CA ALA A 265 -7.22 -29.69 10.27
C ALA A 265 -7.94 -30.99 9.85
N GLN A 266 -8.12 -31.91 10.80
CA GLN A 266 -8.82 -33.19 10.59
C GLN A 266 -10.34 -32.98 10.47
N ASP A 267 -11.01 -33.76 9.63
CA ASP A 267 -12.46 -33.65 9.35
C ASP A 267 -12.92 -32.21 9.02
N GLU A 268 -12.02 -31.41 8.43
CA GLU A 268 -12.28 -30.02 8.05
C GLU A 268 -13.28 -29.95 6.89
N LEU A 269 -14.32 -29.14 7.11
CA LEU A 269 -15.28 -28.70 6.11
C LEU A 269 -14.83 -27.34 5.57
N LEU A 270 -14.57 -27.26 4.27
CA LEU A 270 -14.18 -26.01 3.62
C LEU A 270 -15.37 -25.36 2.95
N TYR A 271 -15.64 -24.10 3.31
CA TYR A 271 -16.70 -23.31 2.73
C TYR A 271 -16.18 -21.96 2.25
N ARG A 272 -16.63 -21.58 1.05
CA ARG A 272 -16.45 -20.24 0.51
C ARG A 272 -17.73 -19.45 0.71
N PHE A 273 -17.62 -18.20 1.16
CA PHE A 273 -18.74 -17.29 1.40
C PHE A 273 -18.51 -15.97 0.66
N GLU A 274 -19.59 -15.32 0.25
CA GLU A 274 -19.58 -13.96 -0.30
C GLU A 274 -20.40 -13.02 0.58
N PHE A 275 -19.73 -12.01 1.13
CA PHE A 275 -20.37 -11.00 1.97
C PHE A 275 -20.49 -9.69 1.20
N PRO A 276 -21.63 -8.98 1.28
CA PRO A 276 -21.67 -7.58 0.87
C PRO A 276 -20.70 -6.79 1.75
N GLU A 277 -19.86 -5.96 1.14
CA GLU A 277 -18.83 -5.20 1.84
C GLU A 277 -19.48 -4.12 2.75
N ARG A 278 -19.82 -4.51 3.99
CA ARG A 278 -20.39 -3.61 5.00
C ARG A 278 -19.57 -3.70 6.28
N PRO A 279 -19.25 -2.57 6.95
CA PRO A 279 -18.58 -2.58 8.24
C PRO A 279 -19.26 -3.53 9.23
N GLY A 280 -18.47 -4.42 9.83
CA GLY A 280 -18.96 -5.41 10.80
C GLY A 280 -19.67 -6.64 10.22
N ALA A 281 -19.75 -6.82 8.89
CA ALA A 281 -20.30 -8.04 8.29
C ALA A 281 -19.50 -9.29 8.70
N LEU A 282 -18.16 -9.19 8.63
CA LEU A 282 -17.23 -10.19 9.13
C LEU A 282 -17.52 -10.55 10.60
N MET A 283 -17.69 -9.53 11.44
CA MET A 283 -17.97 -9.70 12.86
C MET A 283 -19.30 -10.41 13.12
N LYS A 284 -20.36 -10.03 12.38
CA LYS A 284 -21.67 -10.68 12.47
C LYS A 284 -21.61 -12.14 12.06
N PHE A 285 -20.84 -12.47 11.02
CA PHE A 285 -20.62 -13.85 10.61
C PHE A 285 -19.96 -14.66 11.73
N LEU A 286 -18.86 -14.14 12.28
CA LEU A 286 -18.11 -14.81 13.34
C LEU A 286 -18.91 -15.00 14.63
N THR A 287 -19.75 -14.03 15.01
CA THR A 287 -20.60 -14.14 16.20
C THR A 287 -21.83 -15.02 16.00
N SER A 288 -22.25 -15.26 14.75
CA SER A 288 -23.36 -16.17 14.42
C SER A 288 -22.98 -17.66 14.48
N MET A 289 -21.68 -17.98 14.43
CA MET A 289 -21.20 -19.37 14.51
C MET A 289 -21.36 -19.95 15.92
N ALA A 290 -21.66 -21.25 15.99
CA ALA A 290 -21.81 -21.93 17.28
C ALA A 290 -20.47 -21.97 18.04
N PRO A 291 -20.44 -21.70 19.36
CA PRO A 291 -19.20 -21.62 20.14
C PRO A 291 -18.36 -22.90 20.20
N ASN A 292 -18.95 -24.03 19.80
CA ASN A 292 -18.35 -25.35 19.82
C ASN A 292 -17.81 -25.80 18.45
N TRP A 293 -18.00 -25.02 17.39
CA TRP A 293 -17.38 -25.28 16.10
C TRP A 293 -15.99 -24.66 16.10
N ASN A 294 -14.99 -25.46 15.77
CA ASN A 294 -13.62 -24.97 15.68
C ASN A 294 -13.38 -24.39 14.29
N ILE A 295 -12.81 -23.19 14.22
CA ILE A 295 -12.33 -22.61 12.97
C ILE A 295 -10.91 -23.11 12.79
N SER A 296 -10.63 -23.81 11.70
CA SER A 296 -9.31 -24.37 11.38
C SER A 296 -8.64 -23.63 10.21
N LEU A 297 -9.40 -22.83 9.47
CA LEU A 297 -8.90 -21.90 8.46
C LEU A 297 -9.80 -20.68 8.41
N PHE A 298 -9.20 -19.51 8.29
CA PHE A 298 -9.91 -18.28 7.98
C PHE A 298 -9.08 -17.46 7.01
N HIS A 299 -9.63 -17.12 5.85
CA HIS A 299 -8.96 -16.26 4.88
C HIS A 299 -9.95 -15.23 4.38
N TYR A 300 -9.65 -13.97 4.68
CA TYR A 300 -10.42 -12.81 4.25
C TYR A 300 -9.46 -11.73 3.77
N ARG A 301 -9.73 -11.22 2.58
CA ARG A 301 -9.04 -10.06 2.02
C ARG A 301 -10.06 -9.18 1.33
N ASN A 302 -10.05 -7.91 1.72
CA ASN A 302 -10.82 -6.90 1.05
C ASN A 302 -10.04 -6.44 -0.19
N HIS A 303 -10.63 -6.65 -1.37
CA HIS A 303 -10.04 -6.28 -2.66
C HIS A 303 -10.69 -5.03 -3.27
N GLY A 304 -11.51 -4.29 -2.51
CA GLY A 304 -12.28 -3.15 -3.04
C GLY A 304 -13.28 -3.58 -4.12
N ALA A 305 -13.70 -4.85 -4.09
CA ALA A 305 -14.77 -5.37 -4.92
C ALA A 305 -16.07 -5.36 -4.12
N ASP A 306 -17.22 -5.25 -4.78
CA ASP A 306 -18.55 -5.16 -4.14
C ASP A 306 -18.87 -6.32 -3.16
N TYR A 307 -18.07 -7.39 -3.18
CA TYR A 307 -18.19 -8.56 -2.32
C TYR A 307 -16.84 -8.95 -1.70
N GLY A 308 -16.84 -9.08 -0.37
CA GLY A 308 -15.76 -9.72 0.38
C GLY A 308 -15.85 -11.24 0.23
N ARG A 309 -14.82 -11.86 -0.32
CA ARG A 309 -14.72 -13.33 -0.41
C ARG A 309 -14.02 -13.86 0.82
N ILE A 310 -14.70 -14.76 1.54
CA ILE A 310 -14.11 -15.45 2.69
C ILE A 310 -14.02 -16.93 2.37
N LEU A 311 -12.88 -17.52 2.72
CA LEU A 311 -12.71 -18.95 2.79
C LEU A 311 -12.60 -19.35 4.26
N VAL A 312 -13.41 -20.30 4.71
CA VAL A 312 -13.45 -20.76 6.10
C VAL A 312 -13.34 -22.28 6.13
N GLY A 313 -12.42 -22.78 6.94
CA GLY A 313 -12.35 -24.18 7.33
C GLY A 313 -12.94 -24.37 8.72
N LEU A 314 -13.87 -25.32 8.84
CA LEU A 314 -14.61 -25.60 10.07
C LEU A 314 -14.49 -27.07 10.44
N GLN A 315 -14.24 -27.36 11.71
CA GLN A 315 -14.36 -28.71 12.25
C GLN A 315 -15.66 -28.82 13.03
N VAL A 316 -16.66 -29.40 12.38
CA VAL A 316 -18.02 -29.56 12.93
C VAL A 316 -18.20 -30.99 13.42
N PRO A 317 -18.51 -31.21 14.71
CA PRO A 317 -18.80 -32.54 15.23
C PRO A 317 -19.88 -33.27 14.41
N LYS A 318 -19.70 -34.58 14.16
CA LYS A 318 -20.61 -35.38 13.31
C LYS A 318 -22.07 -35.33 13.78
N ASN A 319 -22.31 -35.22 15.08
CA ASN A 319 -23.65 -35.10 15.67
C ASN A 319 -24.30 -33.72 15.49
N GLU A 320 -23.55 -32.71 15.03
CA GLU A 320 -24.04 -31.33 14.85
C GLU A 320 -24.22 -30.92 13.38
N GLN A 321 -24.01 -31.83 12.44
CA GLN A 321 -24.15 -31.56 11.00
C GLN A 321 -25.52 -30.96 10.64
N LYS A 322 -26.61 -31.40 11.29
CA LYS A 322 -27.94 -30.81 11.09
C LYS A 322 -28.00 -29.34 11.53
N LYS A 323 -27.40 -28.99 12.67
CA LYS A 323 -27.34 -27.59 13.16
C LYS A 323 -26.52 -26.73 12.20
N PHE A 324 -25.43 -27.29 11.67
CA PHE A 324 -24.60 -26.60 10.70
C PHE A 324 -25.34 -26.29 9.40
N GLN A 325 -26.13 -27.24 8.88
CA GLN A 325 -26.98 -26.98 7.71
C GLN A 325 -28.05 -25.91 8.00
N SER A 326 -28.69 -25.93 9.17
CA SER A 326 -29.62 -24.86 9.57
C SER A 326 -28.95 -23.49 9.66
N PHE A 327 -27.70 -23.42 10.13
CA PHE A 327 -26.91 -22.20 10.19
C PHE A 327 -26.59 -21.65 8.80
N LEU A 328 -26.15 -22.51 7.87
CA LEU A 328 -25.90 -22.11 6.49
C LEU A 328 -27.17 -21.56 5.82
N ALA A 329 -28.33 -22.16 6.11
CA ALA A 329 -29.62 -21.70 5.60
C ALA A 329 -30.07 -20.36 6.21
N SER A 330 -29.74 -20.09 7.47
CA SER A 330 -30.15 -18.85 8.16
C SER A 330 -29.19 -17.67 7.93
N LEU A 331 -27.98 -17.93 7.42
CA LEU A 331 -26.93 -16.94 7.24
C LEU A 331 -27.31 -15.82 6.26
N GLY A 332 -28.11 -16.15 5.24
CA GLY A 332 -28.54 -15.22 4.19
C GLY A 332 -27.43 -14.78 3.23
N TYR A 333 -26.26 -15.44 3.25
CA TYR A 333 -25.15 -15.15 2.34
C TYR A 333 -24.92 -16.31 1.35
N PRO A 334 -24.58 -16.01 0.07
CA PRO A 334 -24.13 -17.02 -0.86
C PRO A 334 -22.93 -17.80 -0.31
N HIS A 335 -22.99 -19.12 -0.40
CA HIS A 335 -21.93 -20.00 0.07
C HIS A 335 -21.81 -21.25 -0.79
N TRP A 336 -20.61 -21.82 -0.81
CA TRP A 336 -20.26 -23.01 -1.58
C TRP A 336 -19.46 -23.97 -0.71
N ASN A 337 -19.81 -25.26 -0.76
CA ASN A 337 -19.02 -26.31 -0.15
C ASN A 337 -17.84 -26.66 -1.08
N GLU A 338 -16.64 -26.35 -0.63
CA GLU A 338 -15.38 -26.58 -1.34
C GLU A 338 -14.57 -27.73 -0.71
N THR A 339 -15.16 -28.50 0.22
CA THR A 339 -14.49 -29.56 0.99
C THR A 339 -13.81 -30.60 0.10
N ASP A 340 -14.42 -30.92 -1.03
CA ASP A 340 -13.92 -31.90 -2.01
C ASP A 340 -13.13 -31.27 -3.16
N ASN A 341 -12.85 -29.96 -3.10
CA ASN A 341 -12.09 -29.28 -4.15
C ASN A 341 -10.67 -29.88 -4.26
N PRO A 342 -10.23 -30.32 -5.45
CA PRO A 342 -8.94 -30.96 -5.63
C PRO A 342 -7.77 -30.02 -5.30
N ALA A 343 -7.90 -28.72 -5.55
CA ALA A 343 -6.86 -27.74 -5.23
C ALA A 343 -6.68 -27.59 -3.72
N TYR A 344 -7.77 -27.60 -2.95
CA TYR A 344 -7.71 -27.58 -1.48
C TYR A 344 -6.93 -28.78 -0.94
N ARG A 345 -7.17 -29.99 -1.47
CA ARG A 345 -6.44 -31.20 -1.08
C ARG A 345 -4.94 -31.13 -1.38
N LEU A 346 -4.54 -30.44 -2.46
CA LEU A 346 -3.14 -30.33 -2.86
C LEU A 346 -2.36 -29.30 -2.05
N PHE A 347 -2.97 -28.17 -1.67
CA PHE A 347 -2.20 -27.04 -1.12
C PHE A 347 -2.48 -26.75 0.36
N LEU A 348 -3.63 -27.18 0.89
CA LEU A 348 -4.09 -26.77 2.22
C LEU A 348 -4.44 -27.95 3.14
N LYS A 349 -4.75 -29.14 2.61
CA LYS A 349 -5.09 -30.33 3.41
C LYS A 349 -3.86 -31.16 3.78
#